data_AF-A0A418RTD6-F1
#
_entry.id   AF-A0A418RTD6-F1
#
_cell.length_a   1.000
_cell.length_b   1.000
_cell.length_c   1.000
_cell.angle_alpha   90.00
_cell.angle_beta   90.00
_cell.angle_gamma   90.00
#
_symmetry.space_group_name_H-M   'P 1'
#
loop_
_entity.id
_entity.type
_entity.pdbx_description
1 polymer ?
#
loop_
_entity_poly.entity_id
_entity_poly.type
_entity_poly.pdbx_seq_one_letter_code
_entity_poly.pdbx_strand_id
1 'polypeptide(L)'
;MQFIKNGPDIPERLLQAHEDGRVILFCGAGISFPARLPGFKSLIKKLYAELSFAPNPVQQTAIKAGQYDTVISLLEGKSGITGGREKVRKVLESILTPNLSASSATATHEALLNLARLRDGRLRLITTNFDRLFEEVISKQNLNIERFEAPLLPVPKNKWDGLVYLHGLLAPPPSSISQLDRLVISSGDFGLAYLTERWAARFVSELFRNYTVCFVGYSINDPILRYMMDALAADQQLGESPPEMFAFGSYSKHQEKKCTNEWLAKNVTPILYREHNHHTYLHKTLIEWADIYRNGVSGKTQIISRHAIYSPLNSTVEDNFAGRVIWAISDKSGLPAKFFAELEQVPPLSWLEWMDKNLLNHNDLSRFKVTPNTLKDDALNFSILRRPSPYTDAPWMKLVNTGNENGKWDDVMTQIAHWLTRHLDDSNLILWVAKHGGQLHPQFARLIRNRLTELHQFIQQNNNAALNHIRTYSPSAIPRPVMRTLWNLVLSGRVSSNAYRSDSLYDWVRHYNSNGLTTTLRLEL
;
A
#
# COMPACT_ATOMS: atom_id res chain seq x y z
N MET A 1 4.38 -0.11 3.64
CA MET A 1 5.12 0.45 2.50
C MET A 1 5.36 1.94 2.65
N GLN A 2 6.61 2.40 2.57
CA GLN A 2 6.95 3.83 2.46
C GLN A 2 7.34 4.18 1.03
N PHE A 3 6.56 5.04 0.37
CA PHE A 3 6.83 5.46 -1.01
C PHE A 3 7.95 6.50 -1.11
N ILE A 4 8.15 7.30 -0.07
CA ILE A 4 9.20 8.31 0.00
C ILE A 4 9.97 8.16 1.32
N LYS A 5 11.19 8.71 1.36
CA LYS A 5 11.98 8.81 2.58
C LYS A 5 11.25 9.64 3.65
N ASN A 6 11.17 9.10 4.87
CA ASN A 6 10.40 9.63 6.02
C ASN A 6 8.88 9.73 5.78
N GLY A 7 8.36 9.09 4.73
CA GLY A 7 6.93 9.05 4.47
C GLY A 7 6.18 8.14 5.46
N PRO A 8 4.85 8.28 5.57
CA PRO A 8 4.00 7.29 6.24
C PRO A 8 4.25 5.87 5.70
N ASP A 9 4.25 4.90 6.61
CA ASP A 9 4.34 3.49 6.27
C ASP A 9 2.93 2.92 6.04
N ILE A 10 2.50 2.87 4.78
CA ILE A 10 1.14 2.45 4.40
C ILE A 10 1.01 0.93 4.54
N PRO A 11 0.06 0.41 5.36
CA PRO A 11 -0.10 -1.03 5.55
C PRO A 11 -0.42 -1.77 4.25
N GLU A 12 0.16 -2.96 4.07
CA GLU A 12 -0.05 -3.76 2.85
C GLU A 12 -1.52 -4.09 2.61
N ARG A 13 -2.26 -4.43 3.67
CA ARG A 13 -3.70 -4.66 3.62
C ARG A 13 -4.49 -3.49 3.03
N LEU A 14 -4.06 -2.24 3.26
CA LEU A 14 -4.69 -1.07 2.67
C LEU A 14 -4.34 -0.96 1.17
N LEU A 15 -3.09 -1.23 0.80
CA LEU A 15 -2.68 -1.28 -0.61
C LEU A 15 -3.43 -2.37 -1.39
N GLN A 16 -3.58 -3.56 -0.81
CA GLN A 16 -4.33 -4.65 -1.43
C GLN A 16 -5.82 -4.29 -1.54
N ALA A 17 -6.45 -3.77 -0.47
CA ALA A 17 -7.85 -3.34 -0.52
C ALA A 17 -8.05 -2.22 -1.56
N HIS A 18 -7.06 -1.37 -1.76
CA HIS A 18 -7.06 -0.32 -2.78
C HIS A 18 -6.92 -0.90 -4.19
N GLU A 19 -6.02 -1.85 -4.42
CA GLU A 19 -5.91 -2.59 -5.69
C GLU A 19 -7.19 -3.38 -6.02
N ASP A 20 -7.88 -3.91 -5.00
CA ASP A 20 -9.16 -4.61 -5.11
C ASP A 20 -10.36 -3.66 -5.36
N GLY A 21 -10.15 -2.34 -5.28
CA GLY A 21 -11.20 -1.35 -5.45
C GLY A 21 -12.21 -1.24 -4.29
N ARG A 22 -11.81 -1.69 -3.11
CA ARG A 22 -12.63 -1.69 -1.88
C ARG A 22 -12.37 -0.49 -0.97
N VAL A 23 -11.37 0.33 -1.28
CA VAL A 23 -11.01 1.50 -0.48
C VAL A 23 -11.75 2.74 -0.94
N ILE A 24 -12.31 3.47 0.02
CA ILE A 24 -12.86 4.81 -0.19
C ILE A 24 -11.95 5.81 0.51
N LEU A 25 -11.43 6.76 -0.25
CA LEU A 25 -10.71 7.89 0.30
C LEU A 25 -11.70 8.93 0.81
N PHE A 26 -11.57 9.26 2.08
CA PHE A 26 -12.38 10.24 2.77
C PHE A 26 -11.47 11.41 3.11
N CYS A 27 -11.72 12.58 2.53
CA CYS A 27 -10.74 13.67 2.48
C CYS A 27 -11.20 14.92 3.24
N GLY A 28 -10.40 15.33 4.22
CA GLY A 28 -10.63 16.48 5.10
C GLY A 28 -9.73 17.68 4.81
N ALA A 29 -9.82 18.71 5.65
CA ALA A 29 -9.25 20.03 5.37
C ALA A 29 -7.73 20.03 5.17
N GLY A 30 -7.02 19.08 5.76
CA GLY A 30 -5.57 18.96 5.65
C GLY A 30 -5.07 18.75 4.22
N ILE A 31 -5.89 18.20 3.31
CA ILE A 31 -5.49 18.02 1.91
C ILE A 31 -5.31 19.36 1.18
N SER A 32 -5.97 20.42 1.67
CA SER A 32 -6.03 21.75 1.05
C SER A 32 -4.96 22.72 1.57
N PHE A 33 -4.10 22.29 2.50
CA PHE A 33 -3.01 23.12 3.02
C PHE A 33 -2.00 23.59 1.97
N PRO A 34 -1.63 22.81 0.93
CA PRO A 34 -0.77 23.29 -0.15
C PRO A 34 -1.34 24.52 -0.89
N ALA A 35 -2.67 24.67 -0.92
CA ALA A 35 -3.37 25.83 -1.47
C ALA A 35 -3.56 26.98 -0.45
N ARG A 36 -2.86 26.91 0.70
CA ARG A 36 -2.88 27.89 1.81
C ARG A 36 -4.23 28.02 2.51
N LEU A 37 -5.11 27.03 2.37
CA LEU A 37 -6.37 27.02 3.09
C LEU A 37 -6.16 26.67 4.57
N PRO A 38 -6.90 27.32 5.50
CA PRO A 38 -6.74 27.11 6.92
C PRO A 38 -7.40 25.82 7.39
N GLY A 39 -6.80 25.15 8.37
CA GLY A 39 -7.53 24.19 9.20
C GLY A 39 -8.55 24.88 10.12
N PHE A 40 -9.41 24.10 10.77
CA PHE A 40 -10.57 24.61 11.52
C PHE A 40 -10.20 25.65 12.60
N LYS A 41 -9.16 25.39 13.40
CA LYS A 41 -8.66 26.36 14.41
C LYS A 41 -8.27 27.71 13.79
N SER A 42 -7.57 27.68 12.66
CA SER A 42 -7.11 28.88 11.96
C SER A 42 -8.27 29.61 11.27
N LEU A 43 -9.29 28.87 10.80
CA LEU A 43 -10.53 29.44 10.26
C LEU A 43 -11.24 30.28 11.33
N ILE A 44 -11.42 29.76 12.54
CA ILE A 44 -12.05 30.51 13.64
C ILE A 44 -11.28 31.80 13.94
N LYS A 45 -9.94 31.74 14.00
CA LYS A 45 -9.11 32.93 14.24
C LYS A 45 -9.31 34.00 13.16
N LYS A 46 -9.35 33.59 11.88
CA LYS A 46 -9.59 34.50 10.75
C LYS A 46 -11.01 35.09 10.79
N LEU A 47 -12.02 34.28 11.11
CA LEU A 47 -13.40 34.74 11.23
C LEU A 47 -13.55 35.88 12.25
N TYR A 48 -12.98 35.74 13.45
CA TYR A 48 -13.03 36.82 14.45
C TYR A 48 -12.30 38.09 13.99
N ALA A 49 -11.17 37.94 13.28
CA ALA A 49 -10.42 39.08 12.75
C ALA A 49 -11.21 39.83 11.68
N GLU A 50 -11.75 39.13 10.68
CA GLU A 50 -12.51 39.72 9.56
C GLU A 50 -13.84 40.31 10.02
N LEU A 51 -14.52 39.66 10.99
CA LEU A 51 -15.74 40.20 11.59
C LEU A 51 -15.48 41.35 12.57
N SER A 52 -14.21 41.65 12.87
CA SER A 52 -13.79 42.65 13.86
C SER A 52 -14.49 42.46 15.21
N PHE A 53 -14.61 41.20 15.64
CA PHE A 53 -15.34 40.80 16.85
C PHE A 53 -14.42 40.09 17.83
N ALA A 54 -14.60 40.33 19.14
CA ALA A 54 -13.84 39.65 20.18
C ALA A 54 -14.66 38.49 20.77
N PRO A 55 -14.06 37.30 21.00
CA PRO A 55 -14.78 36.18 21.58
C PRO A 55 -15.20 36.47 23.01
N ASN A 56 -16.48 36.24 23.32
CA ASN A 56 -17.01 36.33 24.68
C ASN A 56 -16.52 35.16 25.58
N PRO A 57 -16.75 35.18 26.91
CA PRO A 57 -16.24 34.14 27.81
C PRO A 57 -16.66 32.70 27.45
N VAL A 58 -17.88 32.53 26.94
CA VAL A 58 -18.41 31.22 26.51
C VAL A 58 -17.68 30.75 25.24
N GLN A 59 -17.53 31.63 24.25
CA GLN A 59 -16.81 31.36 23.01
C GLN A 59 -15.32 31.06 23.29
N GLN A 60 -14.67 31.79 24.20
CA GLN A 60 -13.28 31.52 24.58
C GLN A 60 -13.11 30.13 25.19
N THR A 61 -14.06 29.71 26.03
CA THR A 61 -14.07 28.36 26.62
C THR A 61 -14.21 27.30 25.52
N ALA A 62 -15.14 27.48 24.59
CA ALA A 62 -15.34 26.56 23.46
C ALA A 62 -14.11 26.49 22.52
N ILE A 63 -13.46 27.62 22.25
CA ILE A 63 -12.20 27.68 21.47
C ILE A 63 -11.08 26.90 22.16
N LYS A 64 -10.93 27.06 23.48
CA LYS A 64 -9.94 26.33 24.29
C LYS A 64 -10.22 24.83 24.30
N ALA A 65 -11.49 24.43 24.32
CA ALA A 65 -11.93 23.04 24.24
C ALA A 65 -11.86 22.43 22.83
N GLY A 66 -11.50 23.21 21.79
CA GLY A 66 -11.46 22.74 20.41
C GLY A 66 -12.83 22.51 19.75
N GLN A 67 -13.91 23.03 20.35
CA GLN A 67 -15.28 22.87 19.87
C GLN A 67 -15.63 23.92 18.82
N TYR A 68 -14.90 23.91 17.70
CA TYR A 68 -14.96 24.97 16.67
C TYR A 68 -16.32 25.06 15.97
N ASP A 69 -16.99 23.92 15.78
CA ASP A 69 -18.38 23.82 15.30
C ASP A 69 -19.37 24.58 16.20
N THR A 70 -19.22 24.44 17.52
CA THR A 70 -20.01 25.19 18.51
C THR A 70 -19.69 26.68 18.47
N VAL A 71 -18.43 27.05 18.29
CA VAL A 71 -18.03 28.47 18.18
C VAL A 71 -18.71 29.14 16.99
N ILE A 72 -18.79 28.48 15.84
CA ILE A 72 -19.52 29.01 14.67
C ILE A 72 -21.00 29.15 14.99
N SER A 73 -21.63 28.13 15.58
CA SER A 73 -23.06 28.21 15.97
C SER A 73 -23.35 29.41 16.89
N LEU A 74 -22.46 29.67 17.86
CA LEU A 74 -22.55 30.85 18.73
C LEU A 74 -22.35 32.17 17.97
N LEU A 75 -21.45 32.20 16.97
CA LEU A 75 -21.23 33.37 16.11
C LEU A 75 -22.41 33.66 15.17
N GLU A 76 -23.11 32.63 14.72
CA GLU A 76 -24.27 32.78 13.84
C GLU A 76 -25.52 33.24 14.61
N GLY A 77 -25.72 32.75 15.84
CA GLY A 77 -26.98 32.94 16.58
C GLY A 77 -26.96 33.82 17.83
N LYS A 78 -25.84 33.94 18.56
CA LYS A 78 -25.79 34.52 19.92
C LYS A 78 -24.72 35.60 20.13
N SER A 79 -24.11 36.07 19.05
CA SER A 79 -22.98 37.02 19.06
C SER A 79 -23.41 38.49 19.06
N GLY A 80 -24.72 38.78 19.01
CA GLY A 80 -25.22 40.16 18.90
C GLY A 80 -25.01 40.79 17.52
N ILE A 81 -24.57 40.01 16.53
CA ILE A 81 -24.40 40.46 15.14
C ILE A 81 -25.76 40.42 14.44
N THR A 82 -26.29 41.58 14.03
CA THR A 82 -27.49 41.65 13.18
C THR A 82 -27.24 40.93 11.86
N GLY A 83 -28.04 39.90 11.56
CA GLY A 83 -27.82 39.02 10.40
C GLY A 83 -26.61 38.09 10.57
N GLY A 84 -26.32 37.65 11.80
CA GLY A 84 -25.12 36.90 12.16
C GLY A 84 -24.77 35.75 11.21
N ARG A 85 -25.73 34.85 10.94
CA ARG A 85 -25.52 33.72 10.03
C ARG A 85 -25.07 34.14 8.63
N GLU A 86 -25.78 35.07 7.99
CA GLU A 86 -25.44 35.54 6.64
C GLU A 86 -24.05 36.17 6.58
N LYS A 87 -23.73 37.05 7.54
CA LYS A 87 -22.42 37.72 7.60
C LYS A 87 -21.28 36.74 7.83
N VAL A 88 -21.44 35.82 8.79
CA VAL A 88 -20.44 34.79 9.10
C VAL A 88 -20.18 33.92 7.87
N ARG A 89 -21.23 33.49 7.16
CA ARG A 89 -21.13 32.65 5.97
C ARG A 89 -20.44 33.34 4.79
N LYS A 90 -20.73 34.64 4.54
CA LYS A 90 -20.04 35.41 3.49
C LYS A 90 -18.55 35.60 3.78
N VAL A 91 -18.20 35.91 5.03
CA VAL A 91 -16.79 36.02 5.44
C VAL A 91 -16.08 34.67 5.30
N LEU A 92 -16.79 33.58 5.62
CA LEU A 92 -16.27 32.23 5.46
C LEU A 92 -15.92 31.88 4.01
N GLU A 93 -16.81 32.20 3.06
CA GLU A 93 -16.56 32.03 1.61
C GLU A 93 -15.27 32.75 1.20
N SER A 94 -15.08 34.00 1.65
CA SER A 94 -13.87 34.77 1.37
C SER A 94 -12.61 34.09 1.94
N ILE A 95 -12.65 33.64 3.20
CA ILE A 95 -11.50 32.98 3.86
C ILE A 95 -11.13 31.65 3.20
N LEU A 96 -12.12 30.91 2.69
CA LEU A 96 -11.95 29.59 2.08
C LEU A 96 -11.70 29.64 0.57
N THR A 97 -11.48 30.82 0.00
CA THR A 97 -11.04 30.94 -1.39
C THR A 97 -9.59 30.46 -1.54
N PRO A 98 -9.32 29.42 -2.34
CA PRO A 98 -7.99 28.83 -2.43
C PRO A 98 -6.99 29.75 -3.15
N ASN A 99 -5.72 29.68 -2.75
CA ASN A 99 -4.64 30.37 -3.46
C ASN A 99 -4.02 29.46 -4.52
N LEU A 100 -4.49 29.62 -5.77
CA LEU A 100 -4.04 28.83 -6.93
C LEU A 100 -2.66 29.24 -7.47
N SER A 101 -2.06 30.33 -6.98
CA SER A 101 -0.72 30.77 -7.44
C SER A 101 0.41 29.85 -6.96
N ALA A 102 0.17 29.02 -5.94
CA ALA A 102 1.17 28.09 -5.43
C ALA A 102 1.34 26.90 -6.40
N SER A 103 2.59 26.55 -6.73
CA SER A 103 2.91 25.52 -7.74
C SER A 103 2.33 24.14 -7.42
N SER A 104 2.13 23.81 -6.14
CA SER A 104 1.58 22.54 -5.67
C SER A 104 0.16 22.64 -5.11
N ALA A 105 -0.56 23.74 -5.37
CA ALA A 105 -1.90 23.99 -4.80
C ALA A 105 -2.88 22.84 -5.06
N THR A 106 -2.85 22.28 -6.27
CA THR A 106 -3.78 21.23 -6.72
C THR A 106 -3.17 19.83 -6.78
N ALA A 107 -1.86 19.68 -6.54
CA ALA A 107 -1.15 18.41 -6.73
C ALA A 107 -1.71 17.27 -5.86
N THR A 108 -2.07 17.55 -4.60
CA THR A 108 -2.72 16.56 -3.72
C THR A 108 -4.10 16.14 -4.24
N HIS A 109 -4.87 17.08 -4.79
CA HIS A 109 -6.22 16.81 -5.30
C HIS A 109 -6.15 15.95 -6.57
N GLU A 110 -5.20 16.23 -7.46
CA GLU A 110 -4.90 15.39 -8.62
C GLU A 110 -4.49 13.97 -8.20
N ALA A 111 -3.60 13.83 -7.21
CA ALA A 111 -3.19 12.54 -6.69
C ALA A 111 -4.38 11.75 -6.10
N LEU A 112 -5.24 12.41 -5.32
CA LEU A 112 -6.43 11.78 -4.72
C LEU A 112 -7.47 11.37 -5.77
N LEU A 113 -7.68 12.17 -6.83
CA LEU A 113 -8.54 11.77 -7.96
C LEU A 113 -8.00 10.54 -8.70
N ASN A 114 -6.68 10.45 -8.88
CA ASN A 114 -6.05 9.29 -9.49
C ASN A 114 -6.15 8.05 -8.59
N LEU A 115 -5.92 8.18 -7.30
CA LEU A 115 -6.03 7.08 -6.34
C LEU A 115 -7.49 6.62 -6.16
N ALA A 116 -8.46 7.53 -6.20
CA ALA A 116 -9.87 7.17 -6.07
C ALA A 116 -10.47 6.56 -7.34
N ARG A 117 -9.73 6.54 -8.46
CA ARG A 117 -10.17 5.96 -9.71
C ARG A 117 -9.86 4.47 -9.75
N LEU A 118 -10.89 3.67 -9.92
CA LEU A 118 -10.82 2.23 -10.08
C LEU A 118 -10.26 1.85 -11.46
N ARG A 119 -9.81 0.59 -11.58
CA ARG A 119 -9.32 0.04 -12.87
C ARG A 119 -10.38 0.00 -13.96
N ASP A 120 -11.66 -0.07 -13.59
CA ASP A 120 -12.81 0.00 -14.52
C ASP A 120 -13.20 1.44 -14.91
N GLY A 121 -12.46 2.44 -14.42
CA GLY A 121 -12.63 3.85 -14.76
C GLY A 121 -13.52 4.64 -13.79
N ARG A 122 -14.32 3.95 -12.95
CA ARG A 122 -15.21 4.59 -11.98
C ARG A 122 -14.41 5.32 -10.89
N LEU A 123 -14.91 6.47 -10.43
CA LEU A 123 -14.35 7.26 -9.35
C LEU A 123 -15.15 7.05 -8.08
N ARG A 124 -14.47 6.88 -6.94
CA ARG A 124 -15.13 6.89 -5.63
C ARG A 124 -14.35 7.71 -4.64
N LEU A 125 -14.71 8.98 -4.53
CA LEU A 125 -14.04 9.94 -3.66
C LEU A 125 -15.06 10.70 -2.82
N ILE A 126 -14.75 10.90 -1.54
CA ILE A 126 -15.59 11.67 -0.63
C ILE A 126 -14.75 12.77 -0.02
N THR A 127 -15.29 13.98 0.03
CA THR A 127 -14.68 15.09 0.76
C THR A 127 -15.69 15.79 1.66
N THR A 128 -15.18 16.31 2.76
CA THR A 128 -15.90 17.23 3.66
C THR A 128 -15.46 18.66 3.48
N ASN A 129 -14.58 18.92 2.53
CA ASN A 129 -14.09 20.25 2.23
C ASN A 129 -15.10 20.95 1.33
N PHE A 130 -15.30 22.23 1.58
CA PHE A 130 -16.19 23.07 0.78
C PHE A 130 -15.49 23.71 -0.41
N ASP A 131 -14.15 23.68 -0.43
CA ASP A 131 -13.35 24.34 -1.44
C ASP A 131 -13.47 23.68 -2.82
N ARG A 132 -13.11 24.43 -3.86
CA ARG A 132 -13.27 24.03 -5.25
C ARG A 132 -12.01 23.42 -5.86
N LEU A 133 -11.01 23.00 -5.07
CA LEU A 133 -9.73 22.53 -5.62
C LEU A 133 -9.88 21.27 -6.48
N PHE A 134 -10.81 20.36 -6.14
CA PHE A 134 -11.14 19.24 -7.02
C PHE A 134 -11.77 19.72 -8.33
N GLU A 135 -12.70 20.67 -8.28
CA GLU A 135 -13.34 21.25 -9.47
C GLU A 135 -12.32 21.92 -10.41
N GLU A 136 -11.33 22.63 -9.85
CA GLU A 136 -10.23 23.21 -10.62
C GLU A 136 -9.41 22.13 -11.36
N VAL A 137 -9.08 21.02 -10.69
CA VAL A 137 -8.37 19.90 -11.33
C VAL A 137 -9.23 19.26 -12.41
N ILE A 138 -10.51 19.01 -12.13
CA ILE A 138 -11.43 18.37 -13.06
C ILE A 138 -11.60 19.23 -14.32
N SER A 139 -11.80 20.55 -14.15
CA SER A 139 -11.90 21.50 -15.26
C SER A 139 -10.61 21.53 -16.08
N LYS A 140 -9.44 21.66 -15.41
CA LYS A 140 -8.13 21.72 -16.07
C LYS A 140 -7.80 20.45 -16.88
N GLN A 141 -8.25 19.29 -16.40
CA GLN A 141 -7.99 17.99 -17.04
C GLN A 141 -9.14 17.51 -17.93
N ASN A 142 -10.23 18.29 -18.04
CA ASN A 142 -11.44 17.95 -18.78
C ASN A 142 -12.01 16.55 -18.40
N LEU A 143 -12.06 16.26 -17.10
CA LEU A 143 -12.57 14.97 -16.62
C LEU A 143 -14.09 14.98 -16.52
N ASN A 144 -14.74 13.95 -17.06
CA ASN A 144 -16.16 13.73 -16.84
C ASN A 144 -16.37 12.95 -15.53
N ILE A 145 -16.82 13.64 -14.48
CA ILE A 145 -17.03 13.09 -13.14
C ILE A 145 -18.41 13.55 -12.65
N GLU A 146 -19.22 12.68 -12.06
CA GLU A 146 -20.48 13.10 -11.46
C GLU A 146 -20.22 13.75 -10.09
N ARG A 147 -20.95 14.84 -9.76
CA ARG A 147 -20.86 15.50 -8.45
C ARG A 147 -22.11 15.19 -7.65
N PHE A 148 -21.91 14.80 -6.41
CA PHE A 148 -22.99 14.63 -5.46
C PHE A 148 -22.80 15.58 -4.29
N GLU A 149 -23.71 16.53 -4.15
CA GLU A 149 -23.66 17.55 -3.11
C GLU A 149 -24.75 17.28 -2.07
N ALA A 150 -24.39 17.37 -0.80
CA ALA A 150 -25.37 17.29 0.27
C ALA A 150 -26.51 18.32 0.09
N PRO A 151 -27.76 17.95 0.40
CA PRO A 151 -28.20 16.68 0.99
C PRO A 151 -28.48 15.56 -0.04
N LEU A 152 -28.35 15.82 -1.35
CA LEU A 152 -28.64 14.84 -2.41
C LEU A 152 -27.43 13.92 -2.63
N LEU A 153 -27.30 12.94 -1.75
CA LEU A 153 -26.21 11.96 -1.78
C LEU A 153 -26.62 10.67 -2.51
N PRO A 154 -25.69 9.98 -3.19
CA PRO A 154 -25.96 8.69 -3.77
C PRO A 154 -26.08 7.65 -2.66
N VAL A 155 -26.75 6.53 -2.95
CA VAL A 155 -26.71 5.38 -2.04
C VAL A 155 -25.33 4.72 -2.18
N PRO A 156 -24.49 4.67 -1.11
CA PRO A 156 -23.10 4.24 -1.19
C PRO A 156 -22.99 2.70 -1.21
N LYS A 157 -23.61 2.09 -2.22
CA LYS A 157 -23.52 0.67 -2.58
C LYS A 157 -22.60 0.52 -3.79
N ASN A 158 -22.65 -0.61 -4.50
CA ASN A 158 -21.73 -0.89 -5.61
C ASN A 158 -21.89 0.01 -6.85
N LYS A 159 -22.92 0.86 -6.93
CA LYS A 159 -23.31 1.57 -8.16
C LYS A 159 -22.86 3.02 -8.26
N TRP A 160 -22.43 3.66 -7.18
CA TRP A 160 -22.04 5.07 -7.26
C TRP A 160 -20.67 5.24 -7.90
N ASP A 161 -20.56 6.30 -8.70
CA ASP A 161 -19.39 6.70 -9.49
C ASP A 161 -19.35 8.23 -9.51
N GLY A 162 -18.46 8.84 -8.73
CA GLY A 162 -18.33 10.28 -8.69
C GLY A 162 -17.57 10.80 -7.48
N LEU A 163 -17.67 12.12 -7.30
CA LEU A 163 -17.13 12.87 -6.17
C LEU A 163 -18.29 13.32 -5.27
N VAL A 164 -18.24 12.94 -3.99
CA VAL A 164 -19.24 13.33 -2.99
C VAL A 164 -18.71 14.46 -2.12
N TYR A 165 -19.45 15.56 -2.08
CA TYR A 165 -19.29 16.68 -1.17
C TYR A 165 -20.24 16.52 0.01
N LEU A 166 -19.79 15.77 1.02
CA LEU A 166 -20.64 15.35 2.14
C LEU A 166 -21.15 16.54 2.97
N HIS A 167 -20.38 17.61 3.05
CA HIS A 167 -20.74 18.81 3.81
C HIS A 167 -21.11 19.99 2.92
N GLY A 168 -21.30 19.76 1.63
CA GLY A 168 -21.62 20.79 0.64
C GLY A 168 -20.39 21.36 -0.07
N LEU A 169 -20.65 22.11 -1.14
CA LEU A 169 -19.67 22.71 -2.03
C LEU A 169 -19.89 24.22 -2.11
N LEU A 170 -18.83 25.01 -2.03
CA LEU A 170 -18.90 26.45 -2.31
C LEU A 170 -19.13 26.67 -3.81
N ALA A 171 -20.13 27.49 -4.14
CA ALA A 171 -20.33 27.94 -5.51
C ALA A 171 -19.24 28.99 -5.87
N PRO A 172 -19.04 29.29 -7.17
CA PRO A 172 -18.18 30.41 -7.56
C PRO A 172 -18.65 31.70 -6.88
N PRO A 173 -17.76 32.43 -6.17
CA PRO A 173 -18.16 33.66 -5.48
C PRO A 173 -18.58 34.75 -6.48
N PRO A 174 -19.56 35.60 -6.14
CA PRO A 174 -20.28 35.64 -4.86
C PRO A 174 -21.45 34.64 -4.80
N SER A 175 -21.48 33.77 -3.77
CA SER A 175 -22.59 32.85 -3.56
C SER A 175 -23.81 33.52 -2.93
N SER A 176 -25.00 33.04 -3.28
CA SER A 176 -26.24 33.41 -2.57
C SER A 176 -26.27 32.81 -1.17
N ILE A 177 -27.00 33.44 -0.25
CA ILE A 177 -27.17 32.93 1.12
C ILE A 177 -27.79 31.52 1.14
N SER A 178 -28.75 31.24 0.25
CA SER A 178 -29.37 29.92 0.11
C SER A 178 -28.39 28.82 -0.29
N GLN A 179 -27.29 29.15 -0.99
CA GLN A 179 -26.24 28.18 -1.31
C GLN A 179 -25.33 27.96 -0.09
N LEU A 180 -24.97 29.04 0.62
CA LEU A 180 -24.11 28.96 1.80
C LEU A 180 -24.79 28.26 2.99
N ASP A 181 -26.12 28.31 3.07
CA ASP A 181 -26.91 27.61 4.08
C ASP A 181 -26.93 26.09 3.91
N ARG A 182 -26.53 25.57 2.74
CA ARG A 182 -26.39 24.12 2.51
C ARG A 182 -25.11 23.54 3.11
N LEU A 183 -24.15 24.39 3.51
CA LEU A 183 -22.89 23.92 4.06
C LEU A 183 -23.06 23.42 5.50
N VAL A 184 -22.50 22.25 5.80
CA VAL A 184 -22.50 21.68 7.16
C VAL A 184 -21.23 22.10 7.88
N ILE A 185 -21.32 23.10 8.78
CA ILE A 185 -20.12 23.63 9.45
C ILE A 185 -20.33 24.02 10.92
N SER A 186 -21.53 24.47 11.28
CA SER A 186 -21.88 24.76 12.67
C SER A 186 -22.41 23.51 13.38
N SER A 187 -22.36 23.48 14.71
CA SER A 187 -22.95 22.38 15.49
C SER A 187 -24.45 22.18 15.22
N GLY A 188 -25.16 23.25 14.84
CA GLY A 188 -26.56 23.19 14.40
C GLY A 188 -26.72 22.44 13.08
N ASP A 189 -25.87 22.72 12.09
CA ASP A 189 -25.91 22.02 10.80
C ASP A 189 -25.52 20.54 10.96
N PHE A 190 -24.50 20.24 11.78
CA PHE A 190 -24.14 18.85 12.10
C PHE A 190 -25.31 18.11 12.77
N GLY A 191 -25.98 18.75 13.73
CA GLY A 191 -27.16 18.20 14.38
C GLY A 191 -28.28 17.90 13.39
N LEU A 192 -28.55 18.82 12.46
CA LEU A 192 -29.54 18.62 11.41
C LEU A 192 -29.17 17.44 10.50
N ALA A 193 -27.94 17.40 10.00
CA ALA A 193 -27.45 16.41 9.03
C ALA A 193 -27.31 14.99 9.60
N TYR A 194 -26.80 14.85 10.82
CA TYR A 194 -26.47 13.54 11.42
C TYR A 194 -27.52 13.03 12.40
N LEU A 195 -28.26 13.90 13.10
CA LEU A 195 -29.16 13.48 14.18
C LEU A 195 -30.65 13.60 13.80
N THR A 196 -31.05 14.75 13.24
CA THR A 196 -32.46 15.05 12.94
C THR A 196 -32.90 14.47 11.60
N GLU A 197 -32.29 14.90 10.49
CA GLU A 197 -32.61 14.43 9.13
C GLU A 197 -31.88 13.13 8.78
N ARG A 198 -30.74 12.89 9.45
CA ARG A 198 -29.93 11.65 9.38
C ARG A 198 -29.45 11.24 7.99
N TRP A 199 -29.54 12.09 6.98
CA TRP A 199 -29.03 11.75 5.63
C TRP A 199 -27.52 11.49 5.66
N ALA A 200 -26.76 12.26 6.44
CA ALA A 200 -25.31 12.09 6.56
C ALA A 200 -24.97 10.82 7.33
N ALA A 201 -25.66 10.57 8.45
CA ALA A 201 -25.47 9.37 9.26
C ALA A 201 -25.76 8.10 8.45
N ARG A 202 -26.89 8.06 7.73
CA ARG A 202 -27.26 6.92 6.87
C ARG A 202 -26.25 6.68 5.76
N PHE A 203 -25.77 7.74 5.11
CA PHE A 203 -24.76 7.64 4.07
C PHE A 203 -23.45 7.06 4.64
N VAL A 204 -22.99 7.61 5.77
CA VAL A 204 -21.75 7.16 6.43
C VAL A 204 -21.85 5.71 6.90
N SER A 205 -22.92 5.32 7.59
CA SER A 205 -23.15 3.94 8.03
C SER A 205 -23.10 2.95 6.87
N GLU A 206 -23.82 3.23 5.77
CA GLU A 206 -23.84 2.36 4.60
C GLU A 206 -22.48 2.31 3.90
N LEU A 207 -21.72 3.41 3.89
CA LEU A 207 -20.36 3.44 3.37
C LEU A 207 -19.45 2.49 4.16
N PHE A 208 -19.48 2.59 5.49
CA PHE A 208 -18.67 1.75 6.34
C PHE A 208 -19.03 0.29 6.20
N ARG A 209 -20.30 -0.10 6.07
CA ARG A 209 -20.68 -1.51 5.90
C ARG A 209 -20.06 -2.16 4.65
N ASN A 210 -19.89 -1.40 3.58
CA ASN A 210 -19.53 -1.94 2.27
C ASN A 210 -18.06 -1.72 1.88
N TYR A 211 -17.35 -0.81 2.55
CA TYR A 211 -16.03 -0.36 2.12
C TYR A 211 -15.02 -0.19 3.26
N THR A 212 -13.75 -0.36 2.92
CA THR A 212 -12.63 0.06 3.77
C THR A 212 -12.44 1.57 3.63
N VAL A 213 -12.59 2.32 4.71
CA VAL A 213 -12.47 3.80 4.67
C VAL A 213 -11.06 4.22 5.07
N CYS A 214 -10.46 5.11 4.27
CA CYS A 214 -9.17 5.71 4.57
C CYS A 214 -9.29 7.24 4.67
N PHE A 215 -9.12 7.75 5.89
CA PHE A 215 -9.16 9.18 6.20
C PHE A 215 -7.84 9.86 5.85
N VAL A 216 -7.92 10.93 5.07
CA VAL A 216 -6.78 11.74 4.62
C VAL A 216 -7.02 13.21 4.99
N GLY A 217 -6.06 13.83 5.67
CA GLY A 217 -6.17 15.26 6.03
C GLY A 217 -7.13 15.56 7.18
N TYR A 218 -7.38 14.58 8.05
CA TYR A 218 -8.15 14.74 9.28
C TYR A 218 -7.25 14.91 10.50
N SER A 219 -7.69 15.77 11.42
CA SER A 219 -7.23 15.77 12.79
C SER A 219 -8.07 14.81 13.61
N ILE A 220 -7.48 14.19 14.65
CA ILE A 220 -8.25 13.34 15.54
C ILE A 220 -9.40 14.10 16.24
N ASN A 221 -9.23 15.42 16.44
CA ASN A 221 -10.23 16.27 17.07
C ASN A 221 -11.23 16.87 16.09
N ASP A 222 -11.26 16.43 14.83
CA ASP A 222 -12.25 16.95 13.89
C ASP A 222 -13.68 16.59 14.33
N PRO A 223 -14.61 17.56 14.34
CA PRO A 223 -15.98 17.33 14.79
C PRO A 223 -16.68 16.19 14.04
N ILE A 224 -16.42 16.05 12.75
CA ILE A 224 -17.04 15.00 11.95
C ILE A 224 -16.71 13.59 12.45
N LEU A 225 -15.47 13.34 12.87
CA LEU A 225 -15.09 12.02 13.38
C LEU A 225 -15.92 11.66 14.61
N ARG A 226 -16.24 12.63 15.48
CA ARG A 226 -17.15 12.41 16.61
C ARG A 226 -18.53 11.96 16.12
N TYR A 227 -19.16 12.73 15.23
CA TYR A 227 -20.49 12.40 14.69
C TYR A 227 -20.53 11.07 13.92
N MET A 228 -19.48 10.74 13.17
CA MET A 228 -19.39 9.47 12.45
C MET A 228 -19.24 8.28 13.40
N MET A 229 -18.41 8.41 14.45
CA MET A 229 -18.21 7.35 15.44
C MET A 229 -19.47 7.13 16.29
N ASP A 230 -20.19 8.20 16.64
CA ASP A 230 -21.46 8.08 17.35
C ASP A 230 -22.51 7.34 16.49
N ALA A 231 -22.56 7.61 15.19
CA ALA A 231 -23.43 6.90 14.24
C ALA A 231 -23.06 5.41 14.13
N LEU A 232 -21.77 5.08 14.07
CA LEU A 232 -21.28 3.70 14.02
C LEU A 232 -21.52 2.94 15.32
N ALA A 233 -21.33 3.58 16.47
CA ALA A 233 -21.58 2.97 17.77
C ALA A 233 -23.04 2.56 17.94
N ALA A 234 -23.98 3.36 17.40
CA ALA A 234 -25.39 3.00 17.37
C ALA A 234 -25.66 1.75 16.52
N ASP A 235 -25.00 1.59 15.39
CA ASP A 235 -25.15 0.42 14.51
C ASP A 235 -24.49 -0.84 15.10
N GLN A 236 -23.36 -0.71 15.80
CA GLN A 236 -22.70 -1.83 16.49
C GLN A 236 -23.60 -2.46 17.57
N GLN A 237 -24.40 -1.66 18.27
CA GLN A 237 -25.39 -2.17 19.23
C GLN A 237 -26.45 -3.07 18.58
N LEU A 238 -26.63 -2.96 17.26
CA LEU A 238 -27.54 -3.81 16.47
C LEU A 238 -26.84 -5.07 15.91
N GLY A 239 -25.59 -5.33 16.31
CA GLY A 239 -24.84 -6.55 15.95
C GLY A 239 -23.99 -6.46 14.69
N GLU A 240 -23.81 -5.26 14.13
CA GLU A 240 -22.96 -5.05 12.96
C GLU A 240 -21.49 -4.84 13.34
N SER A 241 -20.57 -5.52 12.66
CA SER A 241 -19.13 -5.28 12.81
C SER A 241 -18.64 -4.41 11.65
N PRO A 242 -18.26 -3.15 11.88
CA PRO A 242 -17.75 -2.31 10.80
C PRO A 242 -16.39 -2.85 10.34
N PRO A 243 -16.10 -2.80 9.03
CA PRO A 243 -14.79 -3.13 8.51
C PRO A 243 -13.74 -2.13 9.01
N GLU A 244 -12.49 -2.52 8.81
CA GLU A 244 -11.34 -1.76 9.27
C GLU A 244 -11.26 -0.36 8.66
N MET A 245 -10.93 0.62 9.50
CA MET A 245 -10.72 2.01 9.12
C MET A 245 -9.24 2.37 9.22
N PHE A 246 -8.78 3.22 8.30
CA PHE A 246 -7.42 3.76 8.31
C PHE A 246 -7.44 5.27 8.39
N ALA A 247 -6.46 5.88 9.04
CA ALA A 247 -6.28 7.34 9.01
C ALA A 247 -4.82 7.74 8.94
N PHE A 248 -4.49 8.66 8.03
CA PHE A 248 -3.18 9.29 8.02
C PHE A 248 -3.09 10.32 9.16
N GLY A 249 -2.37 9.97 10.22
CA GLY A 249 -2.20 10.81 11.41
C GLY A 249 -0.81 11.44 11.47
N SER A 250 -0.73 12.75 11.67
CA SER A 250 0.57 13.38 11.98
C SER A 250 0.90 13.22 13.46
N TYR A 251 2.20 13.18 13.78
CA TYR A 251 2.67 13.29 15.16
C TYR A 251 3.82 14.30 15.30
N SER A 252 3.83 14.96 16.45
CA SER A 252 4.95 15.80 16.89
C SER A 252 6.06 14.95 17.52
N LYS A 253 7.29 15.49 17.61
CA LYS A 253 8.44 14.76 18.17
C LYS A 253 8.07 14.12 19.52
N HIS A 254 8.38 12.82 19.67
CA HIS A 254 8.13 12.00 20.86
C HIS A 254 6.66 11.74 21.23
N GLN A 255 5.69 12.08 20.37
CA GLN A 255 4.26 11.87 20.64
C GLN A 255 3.64 10.70 19.86
N GLU A 256 4.44 9.95 19.10
CA GLU A 256 3.97 8.87 18.24
C GLU A 256 3.07 7.86 18.97
N LYS A 257 3.53 7.30 20.10
CA LYS A 257 2.76 6.33 20.90
C LYS A 257 1.43 6.88 21.40
N LYS A 258 1.41 8.17 21.79
CA LYS A 258 0.19 8.84 22.25
C LYS A 258 -0.81 8.94 21.10
N CYS A 259 -0.36 9.42 19.94
CA CYS A 259 -1.19 9.51 18.73
C CYS A 259 -1.70 8.12 18.29
N THR A 260 -0.88 7.07 18.38
CA THR A 260 -1.31 5.70 18.09
C THR A 260 -2.48 5.27 18.95
N ASN A 261 -2.35 5.42 20.28
CA ASN A 261 -3.39 5.01 21.23
C ASN A 261 -4.69 5.81 21.04
N GLU A 262 -4.54 7.10 20.74
CA GLU A 262 -5.64 8.02 20.47
C GLU A 262 -6.48 7.58 19.26
N TRP A 263 -5.84 7.23 18.13
CA TRP A 263 -6.55 6.71 16.95
C TRP A 263 -7.15 5.32 17.18
N LEU A 264 -6.40 4.42 17.84
CA LEU A 264 -6.88 3.08 18.17
C LEU A 264 -8.09 3.11 19.11
N ALA A 265 -8.16 4.05 20.05
CA ALA A 265 -9.31 4.23 20.92
C ALA A 265 -10.60 4.61 20.14
N LYS A 266 -10.46 5.12 18.92
CA LYS A 266 -11.57 5.39 17.99
C LYS A 266 -11.81 4.24 16.99
N ASN A 267 -11.21 3.07 17.22
CA ASN A 267 -11.25 1.92 16.31
C ASN A 267 -10.69 2.23 14.90
N VAL A 268 -9.78 3.18 14.78
CA VAL A 268 -9.13 3.53 13.51
C VAL A 268 -7.67 3.13 13.55
N THR A 269 -7.21 2.39 12.55
CA THR A 269 -5.79 2.06 12.38
C THR A 269 -5.03 3.31 11.92
N PRO A 270 -4.10 3.85 12.71
CA PRO A 270 -3.34 5.01 12.30
C PRO A 270 -2.21 4.63 11.33
N ILE A 271 -2.03 5.45 10.30
CA ILE A 271 -0.87 5.47 9.40
C ILE A 271 -0.08 6.73 9.75
N LEU A 272 0.84 6.58 10.69
CA LEU A 272 1.51 7.72 11.30
C LEU A 272 2.65 8.25 10.44
N TYR A 273 2.82 9.57 10.45
CA TYR A 273 3.97 10.25 9.86
C TYR A 273 4.35 11.47 10.68
N ARG A 274 5.64 11.83 10.63
CA ARG A 274 6.14 12.99 11.36
C ARG A 274 5.61 14.28 10.74
N GLU A 275 5.09 15.17 11.57
CA GLU A 275 4.67 16.49 11.11
C GLU A 275 5.88 17.34 10.71
N HIS A 276 5.85 17.85 9.48
CA HIS A 276 6.91 18.70 8.93
C HIS A 276 6.36 19.56 7.79
N ASN A 277 6.65 20.88 7.82
CA ASN A 277 6.28 21.85 6.79
C ASN A 277 4.87 21.64 6.22
N HIS A 278 3.82 21.86 7.03
CA HIS A 278 2.43 21.67 6.60
C HIS A 278 2.19 20.29 5.96
N HIS A 279 2.60 19.22 6.66
CA HIS A 279 2.38 17.83 6.25
C HIS A 279 3.02 17.44 4.89
N THR A 280 4.18 18.01 4.54
CA THR A 280 4.85 17.74 3.25
C THR A 280 5.03 16.25 2.96
N TYR A 281 5.33 15.42 3.97
CA TYR A 281 5.51 13.98 3.80
C TYR A 281 4.22 13.25 3.40
N LEU A 282 3.06 13.67 3.91
CA LEU A 282 1.77 13.13 3.49
C LEU A 282 1.53 13.43 2.02
N HIS A 283 1.61 14.71 1.64
CA HIS A 283 1.31 15.16 0.28
C HIS A 283 2.23 14.49 -0.76
N LYS A 284 3.55 14.45 -0.50
CA LYS A 284 4.49 13.76 -1.39
C LYS A 284 4.24 12.27 -1.49
N THR A 285 3.82 11.62 -0.41
CA THR A 285 3.51 10.19 -0.42
C THR A 285 2.28 9.88 -1.25
N LEU A 286 1.22 10.70 -1.14
CA LEU A 286 0.02 10.54 -1.95
C LEU A 286 0.31 10.72 -3.44
N ILE A 287 1.17 11.68 -3.80
CA ILE A 287 1.59 11.92 -5.19
C ILE A 287 2.35 10.71 -5.74
N GLU A 288 3.42 10.26 -5.06
CA GLU A 288 4.20 9.10 -5.52
C GLU A 288 3.34 7.82 -5.56
N TRP A 289 2.45 7.63 -4.59
CA TRP A 289 1.52 6.50 -4.58
C TRP A 289 0.57 6.56 -5.78
N ALA A 290 0.01 7.73 -6.09
CA ALA A 290 -0.86 7.92 -7.25
C ALA A 290 -0.14 7.64 -8.57
N ASP A 291 1.10 8.10 -8.71
CA ASP A 291 1.92 7.90 -9.92
C ASP A 291 2.24 6.41 -10.13
N ILE A 292 2.62 5.69 -9.07
CA ILE A 292 2.87 4.25 -9.14
C ILE A 292 1.59 3.49 -9.49
N TYR A 293 0.48 3.82 -8.84
CA TYR A 293 -0.81 3.16 -9.07
C TYR A 293 -1.29 3.35 -10.52
N ARG A 294 -1.22 4.58 -11.04
CA ARG A 294 -1.60 4.93 -12.42
C ARG A 294 -0.79 4.16 -13.46
N ASN A 295 0.50 3.97 -13.21
CA ASN A 295 1.40 3.26 -14.12
C ASN A 295 1.35 1.72 -13.96
N GLY A 296 0.65 1.21 -12.94
CA GLY A 296 0.48 -0.22 -12.67
C GLY A 296 1.81 -0.98 -12.63
N VAL A 297 1.93 -2.00 -13.48
CA VAL A 297 3.16 -2.81 -13.60
C VAL A 297 4.37 -1.95 -13.98
N SER A 298 4.20 -0.95 -14.84
CA SER A 298 5.31 -0.06 -15.24
C SER A 298 5.80 0.81 -14.08
N GLY A 299 4.91 1.18 -13.15
CA GLY A 299 5.31 1.89 -11.93
C GLY A 299 6.17 0.99 -11.04
N LYS A 300 5.77 -0.28 -10.88
CA LYS A 300 6.54 -1.28 -10.11
C LYS A 300 7.90 -1.59 -10.76
N THR A 301 8.00 -1.69 -12.08
CA THR A 301 9.29 -1.88 -12.75
C THR A 301 10.22 -0.67 -12.60
N GLN A 302 9.68 0.55 -12.55
CA GLN A 302 10.47 1.75 -12.30
C GLN A 302 11.09 1.77 -10.88
N ILE A 303 10.39 1.22 -9.88
CA ILE A 303 10.96 1.04 -8.54
C ILE A 303 12.16 0.09 -8.60
N ILE A 304 12.02 -1.01 -9.35
CA ILE A 304 13.07 -2.01 -9.52
C ILE A 304 14.28 -1.40 -10.24
N SER A 305 14.10 -0.68 -11.34
CA SER A 305 15.22 -0.06 -12.07
C SER A 305 15.99 0.95 -11.23
N ARG A 306 15.29 1.72 -10.37
CA ARG A 306 15.91 2.72 -9.49
C ARG A 306 16.68 2.10 -8.33
N HIS A 307 16.25 0.95 -7.80
CA HIS A 307 16.72 0.49 -6.48
C HIS A 307 17.36 -0.91 -6.45
N ALA A 308 17.06 -1.80 -7.41
CA ALA A 308 17.48 -3.20 -7.35
C ALA A 308 18.99 -3.42 -7.47
N ILE A 309 19.71 -2.48 -8.10
CA ILE A 309 21.17 -2.55 -8.26
C ILE A 309 21.93 -2.31 -6.95
N TYR A 310 21.29 -1.70 -5.95
CA TYR A 310 21.89 -1.44 -4.64
C TYR A 310 21.69 -2.65 -3.71
N SER A 311 22.62 -2.82 -2.77
CA SER A 311 22.48 -3.84 -1.72
C SER A 311 21.31 -3.47 -0.78
N PRO A 312 20.37 -4.38 -0.47
CA PRO A 312 19.28 -4.11 0.46
C PRO A 312 19.76 -3.82 1.89
N LEU A 313 21.00 -4.17 2.23
CA LEU A 313 21.62 -3.83 3.52
C LEU A 313 21.78 -2.31 3.73
N ASN A 314 21.77 -1.53 2.65
CA ASN A 314 21.81 -0.07 2.72
C ASN A 314 20.44 0.55 3.00
N SER A 315 19.38 -0.27 3.04
CA SER A 315 18.02 0.21 3.33
C SER A 315 17.91 0.60 4.79
N THR A 316 17.35 1.78 5.06
CA THR A 316 17.09 2.24 6.43
C THR A 316 15.60 2.17 6.74
N VAL A 317 15.24 2.36 8.01
CA VAL A 317 13.83 2.42 8.44
C VAL A 317 13.15 3.66 7.85
N GLU A 318 13.89 4.75 7.63
CA GLU A 318 13.38 5.97 7.03
C GLU A 318 13.25 5.89 5.52
N ASP A 319 14.12 5.13 4.86
CA ASP A 319 14.11 4.91 3.41
C ASP A 319 14.09 3.41 3.11
N ASN A 320 12.91 2.80 3.31
CA ASN A 320 12.65 1.39 3.11
C ASN A 320 12.57 1.00 1.61
N PHE A 321 13.61 1.31 0.84
CA PHE A 321 13.67 0.95 -0.58
C PHE A 321 13.70 -0.57 -0.77
N ALA A 322 14.28 -1.32 0.19
CA ALA A 322 14.26 -2.78 0.16
C ALA A 322 12.82 -3.31 0.18
N GLY A 323 11.99 -2.77 1.07
CA GLY A 323 10.55 -3.05 1.10
C GLY A 323 9.87 -2.73 -0.23
N ARG A 324 10.14 -1.55 -0.83
CA ARG A 324 9.55 -1.15 -2.13
C ARG A 324 9.88 -2.14 -3.25
N VAL A 325 11.12 -2.59 -3.35
CA VAL A 325 11.54 -3.58 -4.38
C VAL A 325 10.87 -4.93 -4.14
N ILE A 326 10.82 -5.40 -2.90
CA ILE A 326 10.11 -6.63 -2.54
C ILE A 326 8.63 -6.55 -2.91
N TRP A 327 7.99 -5.42 -2.63
CA TRP A 327 6.60 -5.16 -3.01
C TRP A 327 6.38 -5.09 -4.53
N ALA A 328 7.33 -4.54 -5.27
CA ALA A 328 7.27 -4.57 -6.73
C ALA A 328 7.40 -6.00 -7.27
N ILE A 329 8.38 -6.78 -6.81
CA ILE A 329 8.72 -8.12 -7.34
C ILE A 329 7.59 -9.13 -7.14
N SER A 330 6.95 -9.17 -5.98
CA SER A 330 5.85 -10.13 -5.73
C SER A 330 4.49 -9.65 -6.25
N ASP A 331 4.47 -8.82 -7.30
CA ASP A 331 3.26 -8.58 -8.08
C ASP A 331 2.73 -9.88 -8.72
N LYS A 332 1.41 -10.04 -8.73
CA LYS A 332 0.70 -11.26 -9.20
C LYS A 332 0.97 -11.62 -10.66
N SER A 333 1.40 -10.65 -11.47
CA SER A 333 1.74 -10.85 -12.89
C SER A 333 3.10 -11.50 -13.12
N GLY A 334 4.01 -11.47 -12.13
CA GLY A 334 5.40 -11.91 -12.29
C GLY A 334 6.26 -11.03 -13.22
N LEU A 335 5.68 -10.02 -13.89
CA LEU A 335 6.40 -9.15 -14.82
C LEU A 335 7.48 -8.29 -14.13
N PRO A 336 7.22 -7.68 -12.96
CA PRO A 336 8.29 -6.98 -12.24
C PRO A 336 9.41 -7.93 -11.78
N ALA A 337 9.06 -9.15 -11.35
CA ALA A 337 10.05 -10.17 -10.99
C ALA A 337 10.92 -10.57 -12.20
N LYS A 338 10.30 -10.72 -13.37
CA LYS A 338 11.01 -10.96 -14.64
C LYS A 338 11.96 -9.81 -14.95
N PHE A 339 11.48 -8.57 -14.88
CA PHE A 339 12.30 -7.39 -15.10
C PHE A 339 13.49 -7.34 -14.13
N PHE A 340 13.28 -7.62 -12.84
CA PHE A 340 14.36 -7.74 -11.84
C PHE A 340 15.40 -8.79 -12.23
N ALA A 341 14.97 -9.97 -12.67
CA ALA A 341 15.85 -11.07 -13.04
C ALA A 341 16.64 -10.82 -14.33
N GLU A 342 16.07 -10.03 -15.25
CA GLU A 342 16.62 -9.70 -16.57
C GLU A 342 17.36 -8.36 -16.63
N LEU A 343 17.44 -7.61 -15.51
CA LEU A 343 18.22 -6.37 -15.45
C LEU A 343 19.62 -6.58 -16.01
N GLU A 344 20.07 -5.64 -16.85
CA GLU A 344 21.39 -5.71 -17.49
C GLU A 344 22.46 -5.89 -16.41
N GLN A 345 22.60 -4.92 -15.52
CA GLN A 345 23.36 -5.07 -14.29
C GLN A 345 22.62 -5.96 -13.29
N VAL A 346 23.25 -7.08 -12.91
CA VAL A 346 22.64 -8.05 -11.99
C VAL A 346 22.43 -7.48 -10.58
N PRO A 347 21.20 -7.56 -10.03
CA PRO A 347 20.97 -7.29 -8.61
C PRO A 347 21.84 -8.20 -7.73
N PRO A 348 22.52 -7.65 -6.71
CA PRO A 348 23.49 -8.41 -5.91
C PRO A 348 22.83 -9.55 -5.12
N LEU A 349 23.58 -10.63 -4.88
CA LEU A 349 23.08 -11.81 -4.16
C LEU A 349 22.59 -11.49 -2.74
N SER A 350 22.98 -10.36 -2.14
CA SER A 350 22.47 -9.91 -0.84
C SER A 350 20.94 -9.73 -0.77
N TRP A 351 20.25 -9.63 -1.92
CA TRP A 351 18.80 -9.73 -1.99
C TRP A 351 18.24 -11.08 -1.54
N LEU A 352 19.02 -12.17 -1.67
CA LEU A 352 18.61 -13.52 -1.27
C LEU A 352 18.31 -13.55 0.22
N GLU A 353 19.20 -13.00 1.06
CA GLU A 353 19.00 -12.92 2.50
C GLU A 353 17.75 -12.12 2.87
N TRP A 354 17.45 -11.05 2.12
CA TRP A 354 16.28 -10.23 2.37
C TRP A 354 14.97 -10.92 1.95
N MET A 355 14.98 -11.61 0.80
CA MET A 355 13.84 -12.38 0.29
C MET A 355 13.53 -13.62 1.14
N ASP A 356 14.52 -14.12 1.87
CA ASP A 356 14.41 -15.29 2.76
C ASP A 356 13.86 -14.95 4.15
N LYS A 357 13.81 -13.67 4.55
CA LYS A 357 13.25 -13.27 5.84
C LYS A 357 11.75 -13.54 5.90
N ASN A 358 11.30 -14.13 7.01
CA ASN A 358 9.89 -14.36 7.31
C ASN A 358 9.18 -13.06 7.74
N LEU A 359 9.04 -12.11 6.81
CA LEU A 359 8.40 -10.81 7.04
C LEU A 359 6.94 -10.79 6.57
N LEU A 360 6.49 -11.81 5.85
CA LEU A 360 5.13 -11.91 5.31
C LEU A 360 4.25 -12.73 6.26
N ASN A 361 2.98 -12.37 6.38
CA ASN A 361 2.01 -12.95 7.31
C ASN A 361 0.69 -13.34 6.62
N HIS A 362 -0.31 -13.77 7.39
CA HIS A 362 -1.65 -14.16 6.90
C HIS A 362 -2.28 -13.19 5.89
N ASN A 363 -2.11 -11.88 6.07
CA ASN A 363 -2.70 -10.88 5.16
C ASN A 363 -2.02 -10.86 3.78
N ASP A 364 -0.76 -11.25 3.72
CA ASP A 364 0.06 -11.25 2.51
C ASP A 364 -0.21 -12.47 1.61
N LEU A 365 -0.97 -13.47 2.08
CA LEU A 365 -1.34 -14.65 1.29
C LEU A 365 -2.05 -14.29 -0.02
N SER A 366 -2.94 -13.30 0.04
CA SER A 366 -3.73 -12.83 -1.12
C SER A 366 -2.86 -12.37 -2.30
N ARG A 367 -1.64 -11.90 -2.01
CA ARG A 367 -0.65 -11.49 -2.99
C ARG A 367 -0.14 -12.64 -3.84
N PHE A 368 -0.07 -13.84 -3.28
CA PHE A 368 0.40 -15.05 -3.94
C PHE A 368 -0.74 -15.91 -4.46
N LYS A 369 -1.91 -15.30 -4.69
CA LYS A 369 -3.13 -15.98 -5.15
C LYS A 369 -3.59 -17.09 -4.18
N VAL A 370 -3.24 -16.97 -2.88
CA VAL A 370 -3.69 -17.85 -1.81
C VAL A 370 -4.82 -17.15 -1.05
N THR A 371 -5.99 -17.77 -0.99
CA THR A 371 -7.13 -17.23 -0.26
C THR A 371 -6.90 -17.41 1.25
N PRO A 372 -6.79 -16.34 2.05
CA PRO A 372 -6.65 -16.46 3.49
C PRO A 372 -7.95 -16.97 4.12
N ASN A 373 -7.83 -17.68 5.25
CA ASN A 373 -9.00 -18.06 6.05
C ASN A 373 -9.66 -16.82 6.70
N THR A 374 -10.94 -16.93 7.03
CA THR A 374 -11.69 -15.87 7.73
C THR A 374 -11.15 -15.60 9.13
N LEU A 375 -10.77 -16.67 9.85
CA LEU A 375 -10.03 -16.55 11.10
C LEU A 375 -8.56 -16.25 10.79
N LYS A 376 -8.06 -15.17 11.38
CA LYS A 376 -6.66 -14.74 11.23
C LYS A 376 -5.74 -15.72 11.94
N ASP A 377 -4.72 -16.19 11.22
CA ASP A 377 -3.61 -16.96 11.81
C ASP A 377 -2.44 -16.02 12.13
N ASP A 378 -2.30 -15.65 13.41
CA ASP A 378 -1.22 -14.78 13.88
C ASP A 378 0.15 -15.50 13.94
N ALA A 379 0.18 -16.83 13.89
CA ALA A 379 1.41 -17.62 13.93
C ALA A 379 2.05 -17.79 12.54
N LEU A 380 1.25 -17.63 11.47
CA LEU A 380 1.72 -17.80 10.11
C LEU A 380 2.68 -16.68 9.70
N ASN A 381 3.96 -17.04 9.57
CA ASN A 381 4.99 -16.19 8.98
C ASN A 381 5.73 -16.95 7.89
N PHE A 382 5.99 -16.28 6.77
CA PHE A 382 6.63 -16.88 5.60
C PHE A 382 7.47 -15.85 4.85
N SER A 383 8.29 -16.33 3.91
CA SER A 383 9.19 -15.50 3.11
C SER A 383 8.79 -15.54 1.65
N ILE A 384 9.40 -14.71 0.80
CA ILE A 384 9.15 -14.85 -0.64
C ILE A 384 9.66 -16.23 -1.07
N LEU A 385 10.85 -16.63 -0.66
CA LEU A 385 11.45 -17.89 -1.11
C LEU A 385 10.76 -19.13 -0.55
N ARG A 386 10.05 -18.99 0.58
CA ARG A 386 9.32 -20.06 1.24
C ARG A 386 7.90 -19.58 1.54
N ARG A 387 6.97 -19.90 0.63
CA ARG A 387 5.56 -19.52 0.73
C ARG A 387 4.62 -20.65 0.31
N PRO A 388 3.35 -20.65 0.76
CA PRO A 388 2.33 -21.58 0.26
C PRO A 388 2.10 -21.39 -1.23
N SER A 389 1.88 -22.48 -1.98
CA SER A 389 1.47 -22.41 -3.37
C SER A 389 -0.04 -22.11 -3.47
N PRO A 390 -0.49 -21.37 -4.49
CA PRO A 390 -1.91 -21.26 -4.78
C PRO A 390 -2.49 -22.63 -5.11
N TYR A 391 -3.81 -22.80 -4.95
CA TYR A 391 -4.47 -24.10 -5.14
C TYR A 391 -4.27 -24.68 -6.55
N THR A 392 -4.07 -23.81 -7.56
CA THR A 392 -3.80 -24.19 -8.95
C THR A 392 -2.46 -24.91 -9.14
N ASP A 393 -1.51 -24.63 -8.25
CA ASP A 393 -0.14 -25.13 -8.31
C ASP A 393 0.18 -26.13 -7.18
N ALA A 394 -0.77 -26.32 -6.26
CA ALA A 394 -0.65 -27.26 -5.16
C ALA A 394 -0.69 -28.72 -5.67
N PRO A 395 0.10 -29.62 -5.07
CA PRO A 395 -0.01 -31.05 -5.36
C PRO A 395 -1.37 -31.58 -4.90
N TRP A 396 -1.84 -32.64 -5.56
CA TRP A 396 -3.10 -33.28 -5.20
C TRP A 396 -2.98 -34.05 -3.87
N MET A 397 -4.02 -34.00 -3.04
CA MET A 397 -4.12 -34.86 -1.86
C MET A 397 -4.50 -36.29 -2.30
N LYS A 398 -3.58 -37.24 -2.17
CA LYS A 398 -3.75 -38.63 -2.62
C LYS A 398 -3.34 -39.63 -1.53
N LEU A 399 -4.04 -40.77 -1.45
CA LEU A 399 -3.71 -41.86 -0.53
C LEU A 399 -2.54 -42.74 -1.02
N VAL A 400 -2.30 -42.77 -2.33
CA VAL A 400 -1.22 -43.54 -2.97
C VAL A 400 -0.48 -42.61 -3.93
N ASN A 401 0.84 -42.50 -3.77
CA ASN A 401 1.69 -41.60 -4.55
C ASN A 401 2.66 -42.43 -5.41
N THR A 402 2.80 -42.09 -6.70
CA THR A 402 3.71 -42.74 -7.64
C THR A 402 5.11 -42.10 -7.66
N GLY A 403 5.37 -41.15 -6.76
CA GLY A 403 6.66 -40.49 -6.61
C GLY A 403 6.80 -39.17 -7.39
N ASN A 404 7.50 -38.22 -6.77
CA ASN A 404 7.94 -36.91 -7.30
C ASN A 404 6.83 -35.90 -7.71
N GLU A 405 5.70 -35.87 -7.02
CA GLU A 405 4.72 -34.78 -7.14
C GLU A 405 5.09 -33.59 -6.23
N ASN A 406 5.98 -32.73 -6.73
CA ASN A 406 6.23 -31.42 -6.12
C ASN A 406 5.22 -30.37 -6.64
N GLY A 407 4.88 -29.40 -5.81
CA GLY A 407 4.07 -28.25 -6.24
C GLY A 407 4.74 -27.47 -7.37
N LYS A 408 3.94 -26.86 -8.24
CA LYS A 408 4.48 -25.97 -9.28
C LYS A 408 4.88 -24.63 -8.68
N TRP A 409 5.80 -23.95 -9.35
CA TRP A 409 6.11 -22.56 -9.06
C TRP A 409 5.14 -21.62 -9.77
N ASP A 410 4.80 -20.53 -9.09
CA ASP A 410 4.20 -19.38 -9.74
C ASP A 410 5.24 -18.61 -10.60
N ASP A 411 4.76 -17.60 -11.32
CA ASP A 411 5.60 -16.79 -12.20
C ASP A 411 6.73 -16.09 -11.42
N VAL A 412 6.45 -15.56 -10.23
CA VAL A 412 7.42 -14.84 -9.40
C VAL A 412 8.57 -15.74 -8.97
N MET A 413 8.27 -16.95 -8.48
CA MET A 413 9.29 -17.91 -8.03
C MET A 413 10.19 -18.35 -9.18
N THR A 414 9.61 -18.54 -10.36
CA THR A 414 10.34 -18.88 -11.58
C THR A 414 11.38 -17.81 -11.93
N GLN A 415 10.98 -16.53 -11.89
CA GLN A 415 11.88 -15.42 -12.20
C GLN A 415 12.98 -15.23 -11.16
N ILE A 416 12.67 -15.43 -9.87
CA ILE A 416 13.69 -15.41 -8.81
C ILE A 416 14.71 -16.53 -9.04
N ALA A 417 14.27 -17.73 -9.42
CA ALA A 417 15.18 -18.83 -9.73
C ALA A 417 16.10 -18.50 -10.93
N HIS A 418 15.57 -17.85 -11.98
CA HIS A 418 16.37 -17.35 -13.10
C HIS A 418 17.45 -16.37 -12.63
N TRP A 419 17.10 -15.41 -11.77
CA TRP A 419 18.06 -14.49 -11.18
C TRP A 419 19.18 -15.22 -10.41
N LEU A 420 18.85 -16.25 -9.61
CA LEU A 420 19.86 -17.04 -8.88
C LEU A 420 20.83 -17.77 -9.81
N THR A 421 20.40 -18.19 -11.01
CA THR A 421 21.32 -18.78 -12.00
C THR A 421 22.37 -17.81 -12.55
N ARG A 422 22.25 -16.51 -12.25
CA ARG A 422 23.25 -15.48 -12.58
C ARG A 422 24.32 -15.32 -11.49
N HIS A 423 24.25 -16.11 -10.42
CA HIS A 423 25.17 -16.07 -9.26
C HIS A 423 25.85 -17.42 -8.97
N LEU A 424 25.99 -18.30 -9.98
CA LEU A 424 26.48 -19.67 -9.78
C LEU A 424 27.93 -19.77 -9.28
N ASP A 425 28.77 -18.74 -9.42
CA ASP A 425 30.14 -18.74 -8.86
C ASP A 425 30.22 -18.26 -7.40
N ASP A 426 29.12 -17.73 -6.85
CA ASP A 426 29.09 -17.25 -5.46
C ASP A 426 28.85 -18.42 -4.49
N SER A 427 29.81 -18.65 -3.59
CA SER A 427 29.73 -19.73 -2.59
C SER A 427 28.56 -19.56 -1.61
N ASN A 428 28.11 -18.33 -1.36
CA ASN A 428 27.01 -18.05 -0.44
C ASN A 428 25.70 -18.68 -0.93
N LEU A 429 25.51 -18.79 -2.25
CA LEU A 429 24.32 -19.44 -2.82
C LEU A 429 24.30 -20.94 -2.51
N ILE A 430 25.43 -21.64 -2.61
CA ILE A 430 25.52 -23.06 -2.26
C ILE A 430 25.34 -23.26 -0.74
N LEU A 431 25.93 -22.40 0.08
CA LEU A 431 25.74 -22.43 1.53
C LEU A 431 24.27 -22.20 1.90
N TRP A 432 23.58 -21.29 1.22
CA TRP A 432 22.14 -21.08 1.39
C TRP A 432 21.34 -22.32 1.04
N VAL A 433 21.64 -23.00 -0.08
CA VAL A 433 20.99 -24.27 -0.45
C VAL A 433 21.21 -25.35 0.62
N ALA A 434 22.46 -25.50 1.10
CA ALA A 434 22.79 -26.47 2.15
C ALA A 434 22.04 -26.19 3.45
N LYS A 435 21.96 -24.91 3.87
CA LYS A 435 21.19 -24.46 5.05
C LYS A 435 19.70 -24.79 4.95
N HIS A 436 19.15 -24.82 3.73
CA HIS A 436 17.73 -25.10 3.46
C HIS A 436 17.45 -26.58 3.12
N GLY A 437 18.32 -27.49 3.56
CA GLY A 437 18.13 -28.94 3.44
C GLY A 437 18.84 -29.59 2.26
N GLY A 438 19.52 -28.81 1.40
CA GLY A 438 20.42 -29.34 0.37
C GLY A 438 19.74 -29.99 -0.84
N GLN A 439 18.42 -30.12 -0.86
CA GLN A 439 17.65 -30.65 -2.00
C GLN A 439 17.04 -29.51 -2.81
N LEU A 440 17.36 -29.47 -4.10
CA LEU A 440 16.80 -28.49 -5.01
C LEU A 440 15.43 -28.94 -5.50
N HIS A 441 14.50 -28.00 -5.63
CA HIS A 441 13.26 -28.22 -6.37
C HIS A 441 13.59 -28.69 -7.82
N PRO A 442 12.87 -29.67 -8.40
CA PRO A 442 13.20 -30.21 -9.72
C PRO A 442 13.27 -29.16 -10.83
N GLN A 443 12.39 -28.15 -10.78
CA GLN A 443 12.43 -27.03 -11.73
C GLN A 443 13.70 -26.18 -11.56
N PHE A 444 14.16 -25.95 -10.32
CA PHE A 444 15.40 -25.21 -10.09
C PHE A 444 16.62 -26.00 -10.58
N ALA A 445 16.69 -27.29 -10.24
CA ALA A 445 17.77 -28.16 -10.66
C ALA A 445 17.88 -28.20 -12.19
N ARG A 446 16.75 -28.24 -12.90
CA ARG A 446 16.71 -28.15 -14.37
C ARG A 446 17.25 -26.81 -14.88
N LEU A 447 16.88 -25.69 -14.28
CA LEU A 447 17.39 -24.37 -14.69
C LEU A 447 18.91 -24.27 -14.52
N ILE A 448 19.44 -24.74 -13.38
CA ILE A 448 20.88 -24.74 -13.12
C ILE A 448 21.61 -25.65 -14.14
N ARG A 449 21.11 -26.87 -14.38
CA ARG A 449 21.70 -27.78 -15.39
C ARG A 449 21.73 -27.13 -16.77
N ASN A 450 20.60 -26.59 -17.23
CA ASN A 450 20.53 -25.94 -18.53
C ASN A 450 21.52 -24.79 -18.65
N ARG A 451 21.63 -23.96 -17.60
CA ARG A 451 22.57 -22.83 -17.56
C ARG A 451 24.03 -23.28 -17.57
N LEU A 452 24.37 -24.33 -16.83
CA LEU A 452 25.72 -24.89 -16.83
C LEU A 452 26.10 -25.47 -18.20
N THR A 453 25.15 -26.14 -18.88
CA THR A 453 25.34 -26.66 -20.24
C THR A 453 25.54 -25.53 -21.25
N GLU A 454 24.71 -24.48 -21.21
CA GLU A 454 24.84 -23.30 -22.07
C GLU A 454 26.20 -22.61 -21.90
N LEU A 455 26.62 -22.37 -20.65
CA LEU A 455 27.93 -21.78 -20.36
C LEU A 455 29.08 -22.68 -20.83
N HIS A 456 28.92 -24.01 -20.77
CA HIS A 456 29.91 -24.94 -21.31
C HIS A 456 30.00 -24.86 -22.84
N GLN A 457 28.86 -24.74 -23.54
CA GLN A 457 28.83 -24.57 -24.99
C GLN A 457 29.52 -23.27 -25.43
N PHE A 458 29.28 -22.14 -24.74
CA PHE A 458 29.98 -20.88 -25.07
C PHE A 458 31.50 -20.97 -24.90
N ILE A 459 31.96 -21.71 -23.90
CA ILE A 459 33.39 -21.96 -23.68
C ILE A 459 33.96 -22.85 -24.79
N GLN A 460 33.26 -23.93 -25.16
CA GLN A 460 33.71 -24.82 -26.25
C GLN A 460 33.76 -24.13 -27.61
N GLN A 461 32.79 -23.24 -27.90
CA GLN A 461 32.70 -22.50 -29.15
C GLN A 461 33.61 -21.26 -29.20
N ASN A 462 34.41 -21.00 -28.15
CA ASN A 462 35.24 -19.78 -28.02
C ASN A 462 34.45 -18.47 -28.26
N ASN A 463 33.18 -18.42 -27.86
CA ASN A 463 32.34 -17.23 -28.03
C ASN A 463 32.68 -16.16 -26.99
N ASN A 464 33.84 -15.51 -27.21
CA ASN A 464 34.40 -14.52 -26.28
C ASN A 464 33.50 -13.29 -26.12
N ALA A 465 32.71 -12.93 -27.14
CA ALA A 465 31.77 -11.82 -27.06
C ALA A 465 30.68 -12.07 -26.01
N ALA A 466 30.02 -13.25 -26.07
CA ALA A 466 28.99 -13.62 -25.10
C ALA A 466 29.55 -13.78 -23.68
N LEU A 467 30.73 -14.41 -23.54
CA LEU A 467 31.37 -14.60 -22.24
C LEU A 467 31.81 -13.28 -21.60
N ASN A 468 32.37 -12.35 -22.38
CA ASN A 468 32.75 -11.04 -21.88
C ASN A 468 31.53 -10.21 -21.50
N HIS A 469 30.46 -10.26 -22.29
CA HIS A 469 29.19 -9.62 -21.94
C HIS A 469 28.66 -10.13 -20.59
N ILE A 470 28.63 -11.45 -20.38
CA ILE A 470 28.20 -12.03 -19.10
C ILE A 470 29.12 -11.58 -17.96
N ARG A 471 30.44 -11.57 -18.14
CA ARG A 471 31.39 -11.14 -17.10
C ARG A 471 31.23 -9.67 -16.70
N THR A 472 30.98 -8.79 -17.67
CA THR A 472 30.81 -7.35 -17.42
C THR A 472 29.59 -7.07 -16.55
N TYR A 473 28.48 -7.75 -16.84
CA TYR A 473 27.19 -7.42 -16.25
C TYR A 473 26.75 -8.37 -15.11
N SER A 474 27.37 -9.54 -15.03
CA SER A 474 27.08 -10.62 -14.10
C SER A 474 28.36 -11.34 -13.68
N PRO A 475 29.23 -10.71 -12.87
CA PRO A 475 30.58 -11.21 -12.59
C PRO A 475 30.56 -12.63 -11.99
N SER A 476 29.56 -12.94 -11.16
CA SER A 476 29.40 -14.25 -10.50
C SER A 476 28.58 -15.27 -11.30
N ALA A 477 28.24 -15.03 -12.58
CA ALA A 477 27.42 -15.97 -13.34
C ALA A 477 28.19 -17.20 -13.83
N ILE A 478 29.49 -17.07 -14.08
CA ILE A 478 30.29 -18.14 -14.69
C ILE A 478 31.04 -18.89 -13.58
N PRO A 479 30.60 -20.10 -13.19
CA PRO A 479 31.23 -20.83 -12.10
C PRO A 479 32.63 -21.32 -12.49
N ARG A 480 33.58 -21.07 -11.59
CA ARG A 480 34.93 -21.64 -11.58
C ARG A 480 34.86 -23.17 -11.48
N PRO A 481 35.91 -23.91 -11.88
CA PRO A 481 35.91 -25.37 -11.89
C PRO A 481 35.47 -26.01 -10.55
N VAL A 482 35.94 -25.45 -9.42
CA VAL A 482 35.54 -25.92 -8.08
C VAL A 482 34.04 -25.75 -7.85
N MET A 483 33.47 -24.60 -8.21
CA MET A 483 32.04 -24.32 -8.06
C MET A 483 31.19 -25.24 -8.93
N ARG A 484 31.65 -25.62 -10.14
CA ARG A 484 30.95 -26.61 -10.98
C ARG A 484 30.87 -27.98 -10.31
N THR A 485 31.96 -28.42 -9.70
CA THR A 485 31.98 -29.68 -8.95
C THR A 485 30.99 -29.64 -7.78
N LEU A 486 30.97 -28.54 -7.02
CA LEU A 486 30.01 -28.36 -5.93
C LEU A 486 28.55 -28.36 -6.42
N TRP A 487 28.25 -27.67 -7.53
CA TRP A 487 26.91 -27.71 -8.12
C TRP A 487 26.51 -29.11 -8.58
N ASN A 488 27.42 -29.90 -9.14
CA ASN A 488 27.15 -31.29 -9.50
C ASN A 488 26.84 -32.17 -8.27
N LEU A 489 27.50 -31.92 -7.14
CA LEU A 489 27.20 -32.59 -5.87
C LEU A 489 25.80 -32.21 -5.35
N VAL A 490 25.45 -30.93 -5.40
CA VAL A 490 24.10 -30.47 -5.03
C VAL A 490 23.03 -31.08 -5.96
N LEU A 491 23.26 -31.04 -7.27
CA LEU A 491 22.33 -31.53 -8.30
C LEU A 491 22.14 -33.06 -8.28
N SER A 492 23.05 -33.80 -7.65
CA SER A 492 22.93 -35.24 -7.42
C SER A 492 22.27 -35.59 -6.09
N GLY A 493 21.79 -34.59 -5.33
CA GLY A 493 21.11 -34.78 -4.04
C GLY A 493 22.04 -35.18 -2.89
N ARG A 494 23.37 -35.10 -3.08
CA ARG A 494 24.38 -35.62 -2.14
C ARG A 494 24.72 -34.65 -1.00
N VAL A 495 24.07 -33.48 -0.96
CA VAL A 495 24.28 -32.43 0.06
C VAL A 495 23.26 -32.51 1.20
N SER A 496 22.15 -33.24 1.03
CA SER A 496 21.11 -33.36 2.07
C SER A 496 21.39 -34.46 3.07
N SER A 497 21.25 -34.17 4.36
CA SER A 497 21.31 -35.16 5.46
C SER A 497 20.07 -36.06 5.56
N ASN A 498 18.97 -35.72 4.88
CA ASN A 498 17.73 -36.51 4.84
C ASN A 498 17.49 -37.08 3.43
N ALA A 499 18.34 -38.02 3.02
CA ALA A 499 18.00 -38.94 1.94
C ALA A 499 16.92 -39.90 2.46
N TYR A 500 15.65 -39.53 2.38
CA TYR A 500 14.57 -40.52 2.38
C TYR A 500 14.75 -41.36 1.11
N ARG A 501 15.42 -42.50 1.31
CA ARG A 501 15.59 -43.58 0.34
C ARG A 501 14.21 -44.14 0.00
N SER A 502 13.70 -43.85 -1.19
CA SER A 502 12.76 -44.73 -1.87
C SER A 502 13.14 -44.77 -3.34
N ASP A 503 13.40 -45.98 -3.85
CA ASP A 503 13.78 -46.38 -5.22
C ASP A 503 15.28 -46.51 -5.57
N SER A 504 16.22 -46.41 -4.63
CA SER A 504 17.66 -46.49 -4.95
C SER A 504 18.20 -47.90 -5.24
N LEU A 505 17.54 -48.99 -4.83
CA LEU A 505 18.12 -50.34 -4.90
C LEU A 505 18.18 -50.91 -6.32
N TYR A 506 17.16 -50.68 -7.16
CA TYR A 506 17.14 -51.22 -8.52
C TYR A 506 18.13 -50.52 -9.45
N ASP A 507 18.29 -49.21 -9.33
CA ASP A 507 19.28 -48.46 -10.10
C ASP A 507 20.70 -48.71 -9.57
N TRP A 508 20.87 -48.89 -8.26
CA TRP A 508 22.14 -49.32 -7.67
C TRP A 508 22.59 -50.68 -8.21
N VAL A 509 21.69 -51.68 -8.23
CA VAL A 509 21.98 -53.02 -8.80
C VAL A 509 22.28 -52.93 -10.30
N ARG A 510 21.55 -52.08 -11.05
CA ARG A 510 21.81 -51.89 -12.49
C ARG A 510 23.19 -51.28 -12.73
N HIS A 511 23.62 -50.30 -11.92
CA HIS A 511 24.94 -49.68 -12.00
C HIS A 511 26.07 -50.60 -11.50
N TYR A 512 25.81 -51.45 -10.50
CA TYR A 512 26.75 -52.49 -10.06
C TYR A 512 27.02 -53.50 -11.17
N ASN A 513 25.95 -53.96 -11.85
CA ASN A 513 26.08 -54.94 -12.93
C ASN A 513 26.78 -54.37 -14.18
N SER A 514 26.70 -53.06 -14.43
CA SER A 514 27.33 -52.44 -15.60
C SER A 514 28.76 -51.98 -15.37
N ASN A 515 29.07 -51.46 -14.17
CA ASN A 515 30.33 -50.74 -13.90
C ASN A 515 31.17 -51.36 -12.76
N GLY A 516 30.68 -52.44 -12.12
CA GLY A 516 31.31 -53.03 -10.95
C GLY A 516 31.21 -52.15 -9.70
N LEU A 517 31.88 -52.58 -8.62
CA LEU A 517 31.83 -51.91 -7.31
C LEU A 517 32.80 -50.72 -7.26
N THR A 518 32.37 -49.55 -7.73
CA THR A 518 33.15 -48.31 -7.63
C THR A 518 33.11 -47.74 -6.21
N THR A 519 34.08 -46.88 -5.86
CA THR A 519 34.09 -46.14 -4.58
C THR A 519 32.83 -45.28 -4.42
N THR A 520 32.25 -44.81 -5.53
CA THR A 520 30.98 -44.09 -5.54
C THR A 520 29.78 -45.01 -5.28
N LEU A 521 29.74 -46.23 -5.84
CA LEU A 521 28.69 -47.22 -5.55
C LEU A 521 28.75 -47.76 -4.10
N ARG A 522 29.95 -47.92 -3.52
CA ARG A 522 30.11 -48.34 -2.11
C ARG A 522 29.48 -47.36 -1.12
N LEU A 523 29.44 -46.08 -1.48
CA LEU A 523 28.89 -45.01 -0.66
C LEU A 523 27.37 -44.82 -0.87
N GLU A 524 26.76 -45.56 -1.80
CA GLU A 524 25.31 -45.52 -2.10
C GLU A 524 24.49 -46.55 -1.29
N LEU A 525 25.15 -47.47 -0.57
CA LEU A 525 24.53 -48.51 0.27
C LEU A 525 24.03 -48.01 1.64
#